data_AF-A0A430EPT0-F1
#
_entry.id   AF-A0A430EPT0-F1
#
_cell.length_a   1.000
_cell.length_b   1.000
_cell.length_c   1.000
_cell.angle_alpha   90.00
_cell.angle_beta   90.00
_cell.angle_gamma   90.00
#
_symmetry.space_group_name_H-M   'P 1'
#
loop_
_entity.id
_entity.type
_entity.pdbx_description
1 polymer ?
#
loop_
_entity_poly.entity_id
_entity_poly.type
_entity_poly.pdbx_seq_one_letter_code
_entity_poly.pdbx_strand_id
1 'polypeptide(L)'
;MAEAAIPAAPDLGGLEPVEKIKRRWPMWLGAGLTLLMVAGLARELFGGGLTGLARAMPTNPLFYLVFVLYYLGSPTFDYIIFRKLWRIPIDGMIALHKKRIANEVLLGYSGEAYFYAWARQRTQMVAAPFGAVKDVTILSAIAGNAMTLAVVAMALPFGIDLLKPAEFNTLMGSVALIFAMSLPFLIFSKRVFSLPRGALWWVFGIHCIRIITSSVLIAFAWHFAMPQVSIGIWLLLSAGRLLAWRLPLVPNKELLFASFAIMIIGQGEALSELMALIAGLSLAAHMVLIAGFGLHALLTRKTA
;
A
#
# COMPACT_ATOMS: atom_id res chain seq x y z
N MET A 1 60.06 16.97 -1.33
CA MET A 1 58.71 16.60 -0.87
C MET A 1 58.10 15.75 -1.98
N ALA A 2 58.02 14.43 -1.77
CA ALA A 2 57.53 13.48 -2.77
C ALA A 2 56.01 13.33 -2.60
N GLU A 3 55.27 13.60 -3.68
CA GLU A 3 53.82 13.53 -3.74
C GLU A 3 53.39 12.05 -3.84
N ALA A 4 52.68 11.56 -2.83
CA ALA A 4 52.23 10.19 -2.76
C ALA A 4 51.07 9.97 -3.75
N ALA A 5 51.31 9.16 -4.77
CA ALA A 5 50.30 8.74 -5.73
C ALA A 5 49.18 7.92 -5.04
N ILE A 6 47.93 8.34 -5.24
CA ILE A 6 46.73 7.63 -4.79
C ILE A 6 46.62 6.32 -5.57
N PRO A 7 46.45 5.14 -4.94
CA PRO A 7 46.33 3.88 -5.66
C PRO A 7 45.06 3.88 -6.50
N ALA A 8 45.21 3.54 -7.79
CA ALA A 8 44.12 3.38 -8.74
C ALA A 8 43.10 2.36 -8.21
N ALA A 9 41.81 2.71 -8.30
CA ALA A 9 40.72 1.83 -7.93
C ALA A 9 40.81 0.51 -8.72
N PRO A 10 40.55 -0.65 -8.09
CA PRO A 10 40.61 -1.93 -8.77
C PRO A 10 39.65 -1.95 -9.96
N ASP A 11 40.22 -2.34 -11.09
CA ASP A 11 39.59 -2.50 -12.40
C ASP A 11 38.28 -3.29 -12.28
N LEU A 12 37.15 -2.64 -12.58
CA LEU A 12 35.80 -3.21 -12.55
C LEU A 12 35.53 -4.07 -13.81
N GLY A 13 36.55 -4.78 -14.30
CA GLY A 13 36.54 -5.57 -15.53
C GLY A 13 35.79 -6.91 -15.47
N GLY A 14 34.81 -7.07 -14.58
CA GLY A 14 34.15 -8.36 -14.31
C GLY A 14 32.63 -8.37 -14.29
N LEU A 15 31.95 -7.25 -14.58
CA LEU A 15 30.49 -7.23 -14.68
C LEU A 15 30.07 -7.42 -16.14
N GLU A 16 30.05 -8.67 -16.60
CA GLU A 16 29.41 -9.01 -17.86
C GLU A 16 27.95 -8.51 -17.85
N PRO A 17 27.45 -7.90 -18.94
CA PRO A 17 26.05 -7.55 -19.05
C PRO A 17 25.22 -8.84 -19.01
N VAL A 18 24.56 -9.09 -17.87
CA VAL A 18 23.68 -10.26 -17.70
C VAL A 18 22.69 -10.28 -18.85
N GLU A 19 22.77 -11.33 -19.68
CA GLU A 19 21.97 -11.51 -20.88
C GLU A 19 20.52 -11.10 -20.64
N LYS A 20 19.97 -10.28 -21.55
CA LYS A 20 18.54 -9.99 -21.61
C LYS A 20 17.81 -11.32 -21.69
N ILE A 21 17.17 -11.73 -20.58
CA ILE A 21 16.45 -12.99 -20.49
C ILE A 21 15.44 -13.07 -21.64
N LYS A 22 15.73 -13.89 -22.66
CA LYS A 22 14.86 -14.22 -23.80
C LYS A 22 13.65 -15.08 -23.41
N ARG A 23 13.34 -15.23 -22.11
CA ARG A 23 12.20 -16.05 -21.65
C ARG A 23 10.92 -15.22 -21.64
N ARG A 24 9.91 -15.72 -22.36
CA ARG A 24 8.53 -15.22 -22.41
C ARG A 24 7.74 -15.39 -21.09
N TRP A 25 8.34 -16.02 -20.08
CA TRP A 25 7.72 -16.27 -18.77
C TRP A 25 7.10 -15.02 -18.11
N PRO A 26 7.74 -13.83 -18.09
CA PRO A 26 7.15 -12.64 -17.47
C PRO A 26 5.92 -12.11 -18.22
N MET A 27 5.83 -12.36 -19.53
CA MET A 27 4.65 -12.06 -20.35
C MET A 27 3.50 -13.00 -20.01
N TRP A 28 3.76 -14.31 -19.91
CA TRP A 28 2.75 -15.30 -19.50
C TRP A 28 2.29 -15.09 -18.06
N LEU A 29 3.21 -14.73 -17.16
CA LEU A 29 2.90 -14.34 -15.79
C LEU A 29 2.00 -13.11 -15.80
N GLY A 30 2.35 -12.04 -16.52
CA GLY A 30 1.51 -10.85 -16.63
C GLY A 30 0.13 -11.10 -17.25
N ALA A 31 0.04 -11.99 -18.24
CA ALA A 31 -1.22 -12.37 -18.88
C ALA A 31 -2.11 -13.22 -17.96
N GLY A 32 -1.54 -14.25 -17.32
CA GLY A 32 -2.25 -15.09 -16.34
C GLY A 32 -2.70 -14.29 -15.13
N LEU A 33 -1.86 -13.37 -14.65
CA LEU A 33 -2.15 -12.43 -13.58
C LEU A 33 -3.35 -11.54 -13.95
N THR A 34 -3.35 -10.95 -15.15
CA THR A 34 -4.47 -10.13 -15.64
C THR A 34 -5.78 -10.94 -15.75
N LEU A 35 -5.70 -12.19 -16.22
CA LEU A 35 -6.87 -13.05 -16.38
C LEU A 35 -7.47 -13.47 -15.04
N LEU A 36 -6.61 -13.78 -14.05
CA LEU A 36 -7.02 -14.03 -12.67
C LEU A 36 -7.63 -12.78 -12.02
N MET A 37 -7.10 -11.58 -12.33
CA MET A 37 -7.68 -10.33 -11.82
C MET A 37 -9.10 -10.14 -12.34
N VAL A 38 -9.31 -10.33 -13.65
CA VAL A 38 -10.64 -10.26 -14.27
C VAL A 38 -11.59 -11.29 -13.67
N ALA A 39 -11.13 -12.50 -13.38
CA ALA A 39 -11.95 -13.54 -12.76
C ALA A 39 -12.35 -13.23 -11.30
N GLY A 40 -11.42 -12.71 -10.49
CA GLY A 40 -11.70 -12.26 -9.11
C GLY A 40 -12.70 -11.10 -9.10
N LEU A 41 -12.48 -10.12 -9.99
CA LEU A 41 -13.36 -8.98 -10.22
C LEU A 41 -14.78 -9.40 -10.61
N ALA A 42 -14.91 -10.35 -11.55
CA ALA A 42 -16.20 -10.88 -11.97
C ALA A 42 -16.95 -11.55 -10.82
N ARG A 43 -16.27 -12.40 -10.04
CA ARG A 43 -16.88 -13.10 -8.89
C ARG A 43 -17.46 -12.12 -7.86
N GLU A 44 -16.75 -11.05 -7.56
CA GLU A 44 -17.17 -10.05 -6.59
C GLU A 44 -18.34 -9.20 -7.11
N LEU A 45 -18.36 -8.89 -8.41
CA LEU A 45 -19.46 -8.20 -9.08
C LEU A 45 -20.75 -9.04 -9.15
N PHE A 46 -20.62 -10.35 -9.42
CA PHE A 46 -21.77 -11.26 -9.56
C PHE A 46 -22.33 -11.74 -8.22
N GLY A 47 -21.59 -11.60 -7.11
CA GLY A 47 -22.04 -12.00 -5.78
C GLY A 47 -22.85 -10.94 -5.01
N GLY A 48 -22.69 -9.64 -5.32
CA GLY A 48 -23.12 -8.54 -4.43
C GLY A 48 -24.20 -7.58 -4.94
N GLY A 49 -24.67 -7.70 -6.19
CA GLY A 49 -25.81 -6.92 -6.71
C GLY A 49 -25.53 -5.44 -6.97
N LEU A 50 -25.32 -5.10 -8.25
CA LEU A 50 -25.13 -3.73 -8.76
C LEU A 50 -26.27 -2.75 -8.38
N THR A 51 -27.44 -3.27 -8.03
CA THR A 51 -28.65 -2.49 -7.70
C THR A 51 -28.62 -1.85 -6.30
N GLY A 52 -27.88 -2.39 -5.34
CA GLY A 52 -27.67 -1.76 -4.02
C GLY A 52 -26.65 -0.63 -4.06
N LEU A 53 -25.59 -0.83 -4.84
CA LEU A 53 -24.48 0.11 -5.03
C LEU A 53 -24.92 1.45 -5.62
N ALA A 54 -25.84 1.44 -6.59
CA ALA A 54 -26.36 2.64 -7.24
C ALA A 54 -27.21 3.53 -6.31
N ARG A 55 -27.91 2.95 -5.33
CA ARG A 55 -28.71 3.71 -4.35
C ARG A 55 -27.87 4.26 -3.21
N ALA A 56 -26.74 3.62 -2.90
CA ALA A 56 -25.81 4.03 -1.85
C ALA A 56 -24.77 5.07 -2.30
N MET A 57 -24.82 5.54 -3.55
CA MET A 57 -23.85 6.51 -4.07
C MET A 57 -24.01 7.89 -3.39
N PRO A 58 -22.94 8.46 -2.81
CA PRO A 58 -22.98 9.78 -2.21
C PRO A 58 -23.34 10.86 -3.24
N THR A 59 -24.19 11.80 -2.85
CA THR A 59 -24.60 12.90 -3.74
C THR A 59 -23.56 14.01 -3.82
N ASN A 60 -22.65 14.10 -2.84
CA ASN A 60 -21.66 15.18 -2.76
C ASN A 60 -20.49 14.94 -3.75
N PRO A 61 -20.22 15.86 -4.71
CA PRO A 61 -19.14 15.69 -5.68
C PRO A 61 -17.74 15.63 -5.04
N LEU A 62 -17.54 16.24 -3.88
CA LEU A 62 -16.26 16.23 -3.16
C LEU A 62 -15.88 14.82 -2.68
N PHE A 63 -16.87 13.95 -2.43
CA PHE A 63 -16.62 12.54 -2.12
C PHE A 63 -15.78 11.88 -3.22
N TYR A 64 -16.18 12.07 -4.48
CA TYR A 64 -15.52 11.44 -5.63
C TYR A 64 -14.12 12.02 -5.85
N LEU A 65 -13.94 13.33 -5.67
CA LEU A 65 -12.62 13.96 -5.75
C LEU A 65 -11.67 13.36 -4.70
N VAL A 66 -12.11 13.30 -3.44
CA VAL A 66 -11.31 12.72 -2.36
C VAL A 66 -11.07 11.23 -2.56
N PHE A 67 -12.08 10.48 -3.04
CA PHE A 67 -11.92 9.08 -3.39
C PHE A 67 -10.86 8.87 -4.47
N VAL A 68 -10.85 9.69 -5.52
CA VAL A 68 -9.84 9.62 -6.58
C VAL A 68 -8.45 9.92 -6.01
N LEU A 69 -8.30 10.94 -5.15
CA LEU A 69 -7.03 11.25 -4.49
C LEU A 69 -6.58 10.10 -3.58
N TYR A 70 -7.49 9.53 -2.80
CA TYR A 70 -7.24 8.37 -1.93
C TYR A 70 -6.78 7.17 -2.75
N TYR A 71 -7.49 6.88 -3.85
CA TYR A 71 -7.18 5.81 -4.76
C TYR A 71 -5.82 6.04 -5.44
N LEU A 72 -5.56 7.20 -6.02
CA LEU A 72 -4.30 7.45 -6.72
C LEU A 72 -3.11 7.64 -5.76
N GLY A 73 -3.34 7.94 -4.47
CA GLY A 73 -2.29 8.18 -3.49
C GLY A 73 -1.31 7.01 -3.39
N SER A 74 -1.81 5.78 -3.22
CA SER A 74 -1.00 4.57 -3.06
C SER A 74 0.05 4.37 -4.17
N PRO A 75 -0.31 4.28 -5.46
CA PRO A 75 0.67 4.15 -6.56
C PRO A 75 1.51 5.42 -6.76
N THR A 76 0.99 6.61 -6.43
CA THR A 76 1.74 7.87 -6.54
C THR A 76 2.90 7.95 -5.55
N PHE A 77 2.68 7.55 -4.30
CA PHE A 77 3.75 7.50 -3.30
C PHE A 77 4.83 6.47 -3.66
N ASP A 78 4.44 5.30 -4.18
CA ASP A 78 5.39 4.32 -4.70
C ASP A 78 6.18 4.89 -5.89
N TYR A 79 5.52 5.66 -6.77
CA TYR A 79 6.19 6.32 -7.88
C TYR A 79 7.20 7.36 -7.40
N ILE A 80 6.86 8.20 -6.43
CA ILE A 80 7.80 9.16 -5.83
C ILE A 80 9.04 8.41 -5.32
N ILE A 81 8.85 7.28 -4.65
CA ILE A 81 9.95 6.46 -4.14
C ILE A 81 10.82 5.93 -5.28
N PHE A 82 10.24 5.18 -6.22
CA PHE A 82 11.01 4.53 -7.28
C PHE A 82 11.53 5.52 -8.34
N ARG A 83 10.91 6.70 -8.48
CA ARG A 83 11.44 7.81 -9.29
C ARG A 83 12.73 8.35 -8.67
N LYS A 84 12.83 8.49 -7.34
CA LYS A 84 14.07 8.91 -6.69
C LYS A 84 15.14 7.81 -6.74
N LEU A 85 14.76 6.55 -6.48
CA LEU A 85 15.71 5.45 -6.41
C LEU A 85 16.24 5.04 -7.79
N TRP A 86 15.38 5.00 -8.81
CA TRP A 86 15.70 4.40 -10.12
C TRP A 86 15.47 5.33 -11.30
N ARG A 87 14.98 6.56 -11.07
CA ARG A 87 14.65 7.54 -12.13
C ARG A 87 13.69 6.99 -13.18
N ILE A 88 12.76 6.10 -12.78
CA ILE A 88 11.77 5.52 -13.69
C ILE A 88 10.95 6.60 -14.41
N PRO A 89 10.66 6.47 -15.71
CA PRO A 89 9.81 7.42 -16.44
C PRO A 89 8.37 7.38 -15.93
N ILE A 90 7.54 8.33 -16.35
CA ILE A 90 6.13 8.42 -15.96
C ILE A 90 5.33 7.15 -16.34
N ASP A 91 5.75 6.45 -17.40
CA ASP A 91 5.19 5.14 -17.79
C ASP A 91 5.31 4.08 -16.69
N GLY A 92 6.23 4.27 -15.73
CA GLY A 92 6.33 3.46 -14.53
C GLY A 92 5.07 3.48 -13.66
N MET A 93 4.23 4.52 -13.78
CA MET A 93 2.91 4.56 -13.15
C MET A 93 2.03 3.39 -13.58
N ILE A 94 2.09 2.95 -14.84
CA ILE A 94 1.30 1.80 -15.32
C ILE A 94 1.72 0.53 -14.57
N ALA A 95 3.03 0.34 -14.39
CA ALA A 95 3.56 -0.82 -13.68
C ALA A 95 3.22 -0.78 -12.19
N LEU A 96 3.23 0.40 -11.58
CA LEU A 96 2.88 0.59 -10.17
C LEU A 96 1.38 0.41 -9.89
N HIS A 97 0.52 0.84 -10.81
CA HIS A 97 -0.89 0.50 -10.73
C HIS A 97 -1.07 -1.01 -10.82
N LYS A 98 -0.52 -1.67 -11.84
CA LYS A 98 -0.58 -3.15 -11.98
C LYS A 98 -0.04 -3.87 -10.74
N LYS A 99 1.06 -3.40 -10.15
CA LYS A 99 1.59 -3.86 -8.87
C LYS A 99 0.52 -3.80 -7.78
N ARG A 100 -0.13 -2.64 -7.59
CA ARG A 100 -1.19 -2.48 -6.59
C ARG A 100 -2.33 -3.45 -6.84
N ILE A 101 -2.87 -3.49 -8.06
CA ILE A 101 -4.05 -4.32 -8.35
C ILE A 101 -3.72 -5.80 -8.13
N ALA A 102 -2.51 -6.24 -8.49
CA ALA A 102 -2.05 -7.61 -8.23
C ALA A 102 -2.01 -7.94 -6.73
N ASN A 103 -1.49 -7.03 -5.91
CA ASN A 103 -1.44 -7.20 -4.46
C ASN A 103 -2.84 -7.25 -3.82
N GLU A 104 -3.82 -6.55 -4.38
CA GLU A 104 -5.19 -6.49 -3.82
C GLU A 104 -6.08 -7.64 -4.32
N VAL A 105 -5.99 -8.04 -5.60
CA VAL A 105 -6.95 -8.97 -6.22
C VAL A 105 -6.47 -10.43 -6.23
N LEU A 106 -5.17 -10.70 -6.13
CA LEU A 106 -4.62 -12.04 -6.35
C LEU A 106 -4.10 -12.66 -5.06
N LEU A 107 -2.83 -12.38 -4.78
CA LEU A 107 -2.11 -12.83 -3.62
C LEU A 107 -1.28 -11.65 -3.14
N GLY A 108 -1.32 -11.37 -1.84
CA GLY A 108 -0.43 -10.39 -1.23
C GLY A 108 1.00 -10.66 -1.66
N TYR A 109 1.73 -9.61 -2.06
CA TYR A 109 3.10 -9.63 -2.58
C TYR A 109 3.30 -10.07 -4.04
N SER A 110 2.27 -10.58 -4.74
CA SER A 110 2.38 -10.90 -6.18
C SER A 110 2.72 -9.68 -7.05
N GLY A 111 2.27 -8.50 -6.64
CA GLY A 111 2.58 -7.23 -7.28
C GLY A 111 4.06 -6.84 -7.18
N GLU A 112 4.72 -7.16 -6.06
CA GLU A 112 6.16 -6.88 -5.91
C GLU A 112 6.99 -7.72 -6.89
N ALA A 113 6.64 -8.99 -7.05
CA ALA A 113 7.28 -9.88 -8.04
C ALA A 113 7.08 -9.37 -9.48
N TYR A 114 5.85 -8.94 -9.81
CA TYR A 114 5.55 -8.31 -11.10
C TYR A 114 6.40 -7.05 -11.32
N PHE A 115 6.43 -6.14 -10.33
CA PHE A 115 7.13 -4.87 -10.43
C PHE A 115 8.65 -5.06 -10.58
N TYR A 116 9.23 -6.02 -9.85
CA TYR A 116 10.61 -6.43 -10.02
C TYR A 116 10.90 -6.90 -11.45
N ALA A 117 10.07 -7.79 -12.00
CA ALA A 117 10.24 -8.29 -13.36
C ALA A 117 10.12 -7.18 -14.41
N TRP A 118 9.17 -6.26 -14.22
CA TRP A 118 9.01 -5.09 -15.08
C TRP A 118 10.24 -4.16 -15.03
N ALA A 119 10.75 -3.85 -13.84
CA ALA A 119 11.90 -2.98 -13.64
C ALA A 119 13.14 -3.58 -14.32
N ARG A 120 13.42 -4.86 -14.07
CA ARG A 120 14.56 -5.58 -14.66
C ARG A 120 14.60 -5.52 -16.19
N GLN A 121 13.45 -5.45 -16.85
CA GLN A 121 13.39 -5.39 -18.33
C GLN A 121 13.64 -4.00 -18.91
N ARG A 122 13.42 -2.92 -18.15
CA ARG A 122 13.33 -1.55 -18.68
C ARG A 122 14.39 -0.60 -18.13
N THR A 123 14.97 -0.92 -16.99
CA THR A 123 16.02 -0.09 -16.41
C THR A 123 17.37 -0.74 -16.68
N GLN A 124 18.25 -0.03 -17.39
CA GLN A 124 19.68 -0.35 -17.53
C GLN A 124 20.41 -0.14 -16.19
N MET A 125 19.90 -0.75 -15.11
CA MET A 125 20.40 -0.53 -13.76
C MET A 125 21.61 -1.41 -13.51
N VAL A 126 22.74 -0.75 -13.22
CA VAL A 126 24.03 -1.35 -12.81
C VAL A 126 23.92 -2.04 -11.43
N ALA A 127 22.90 -1.69 -10.64
CA ALA A 127 22.59 -2.31 -9.34
C ALA A 127 21.34 -3.22 -9.42
N ALA A 128 21.35 -4.33 -8.68
CA ALA A 128 20.26 -5.30 -8.68
C ALA A 128 18.93 -4.67 -8.20
N PRO A 129 17.88 -4.55 -9.05
CA PRO A 129 16.58 -3.96 -8.70
C PRO A 129 15.92 -4.65 -7.50
N PHE A 130 16.29 -5.91 -7.26
CA PHE A 130 15.76 -6.72 -6.16
C PHE A 130 16.01 -6.10 -4.78
N GLY A 131 17.21 -5.56 -4.55
CA GLY A 131 17.58 -4.98 -3.25
C GLY A 131 16.67 -3.82 -2.87
N ALA A 132 16.44 -2.89 -3.80
CA ALA A 132 15.57 -1.75 -3.58
C ALA A 132 14.08 -2.14 -3.42
N VAL A 133 13.55 -3.08 -4.23
CA VAL A 133 12.16 -3.57 -4.04
C VAL A 133 11.98 -4.18 -2.66
N LYS A 134 12.91 -5.04 -2.25
CA LYS A 134 12.92 -5.67 -0.93
C LYS A 134 12.98 -4.63 0.18
N ASP A 135 13.91 -3.69 0.11
CA ASP A 135 14.11 -2.66 1.14
C ASP A 135 12.87 -1.77 1.28
N VAL A 136 12.27 -1.33 0.17
CA VAL A 136 11.03 -0.54 0.17
C VAL A 136 9.86 -1.35 0.76
N THR A 137 9.74 -2.64 0.43
CA THR A 137 8.70 -3.51 0.98
C THR A 137 8.84 -3.67 2.50
N ILE A 138 10.06 -3.92 2.99
CA ILE A 138 10.36 -4.02 4.42
C ILE A 138 10.07 -2.69 5.12
N LEU A 139 10.54 -1.56 4.57
CA LEU A 139 10.29 -0.24 5.13
C LEU A 139 8.81 0.13 5.16
N SER A 140 8.02 -0.28 4.18
CA SER A 140 6.56 -0.08 4.20
C SER A 140 5.90 -0.84 5.35
N ALA A 141 6.38 -2.04 5.68
CA ALA A 141 5.88 -2.82 6.81
C ALA A 141 6.28 -2.17 8.14
N ILE A 142 7.55 -1.77 8.28
CA ILE A 142 8.07 -1.10 9.48
C ILE A 142 7.37 0.26 9.70
N ALA A 143 7.17 1.06 8.65
CA ALA A 143 6.45 2.32 8.73
C ALA A 143 4.99 2.11 9.18
N GLY A 144 4.33 1.07 8.66
CA GLY A 144 3.01 0.66 9.13
C GLY A 144 2.96 0.38 10.62
N ASN A 145 3.90 -0.44 11.11
CA ASN A 145 4.02 -0.78 12.53
C ASN A 145 4.36 0.43 13.39
N ALA A 146 5.29 1.28 12.95
CA ALA A 146 5.67 2.51 13.64
C ALA A 146 4.49 3.47 13.76
N MET A 147 3.70 3.66 12.70
CA MET A 147 2.51 4.50 12.74
C MET A 147 1.42 3.91 13.65
N THR A 148 1.22 2.59 13.66
CA THR A 148 0.32 1.94 14.62
C THR A 148 0.75 2.21 16.06
N LEU A 149 2.04 2.02 16.37
CA LEU A 149 2.58 2.28 17.71
C LEU A 149 2.45 3.75 18.11
N ALA A 150 2.68 4.68 17.17
CA ALA A 150 2.49 6.10 17.42
C ALA A 150 1.03 6.42 17.75
N VAL A 151 0.07 5.86 17.00
CA VAL A 151 -1.36 6.02 17.27
C VAL A 151 -1.74 5.42 18.63
N VAL A 152 -1.23 4.23 18.99
CA VAL A 152 -1.44 3.65 20.34
C VAL A 152 -0.90 4.58 21.41
N ALA A 153 0.34 5.07 21.26
CA ALA A 153 0.97 5.95 22.25
C ALA A 153 0.21 7.26 22.43
N MET A 154 -0.35 7.82 21.35
CA MET A 154 -1.20 9.02 21.41
C MET A 154 -2.59 8.75 22.00
N ALA A 155 -3.18 7.58 21.74
CA ALA A 155 -4.51 7.23 22.21
C ALA A 155 -4.54 6.74 23.66
N LEU A 156 -3.47 6.09 24.12
CA LEU A 156 -3.41 5.44 25.43
C LEU A 156 -3.74 6.37 26.61
N PRO A 157 -3.22 7.62 26.69
CA PRO A 157 -3.53 8.52 27.80
C PRO A 157 -5.02 8.84 27.95
N PHE A 158 -5.78 8.76 26.85
CA PHE A 158 -7.22 9.06 26.84
C PHE A 158 -8.10 7.82 27.04
N GLY A 159 -7.54 6.63 26.85
CA GLY A 159 -8.29 5.37 26.87
C GLY A 159 -7.87 4.39 27.96
N ILE A 160 -6.78 4.64 28.69
CA ILE A 160 -6.20 3.68 29.64
C ILE A 160 -7.18 3.31 30.76
N ASP A 161 -7.91 4.30 31.30
CA ASP A 161 -8.87 4.08 32.39
C ASP A 161 -10.15 3.37 31.93
N LEU A 162 -10.40 3.32 30.62
CA LEU A 162 -11.54 2.63 30.03
C LEU A 162 -11.24 1.14 29.77
N LEU A 163 -9.97 0.73 29.75
CA LEU A 163 -9.57 -0.63 29.44
C LEU A 163 -9.65 -1.53 30.67
N LYS A 164 -10.34 -2.67 30.53
CA LYS A 164 -10.24 -3.74 31.54
C LYS A 164 -8.80 -4.28 31.57
N PRO A 165 -8.33 -4.82 32.71
CA PRO A 165 -6.98 -5.37 32.82
C PRO A 165 -6.63 -6.39 31.72
N ALA A 166 -7.59 -7.23 31.32
CA ALA A 166 -7.41 -8.20 30.24
C ALA A 166 -7.22 -7.54 28.86
N GLU A 167 -7.95 -6.45 28.58
CA GLU A 167 -7.87 -5.70 27.33
C GLU A 167 -6.54 -4.94 27.24
N PHE A 168 -6.12 -4.34 28.35
CA PHE A 168 -4.81 -3.70 28.48
C PHE A 168 -3.66 -4.70 28.24
N ASN A 169 -3.71 -5.89 28.86
CA ASN A 169 -2.71 -6.93 28.64
C ASN A 169 -2.66 -7.40 27.18
N THR A 170 -3.82 -7.50 26.52
CA THR A 170 -3.92 -7.85 25.09
C THR A 170 -3.31 -6.76 24.19
N LEU A 171 -3.56 -5.50 24.53
CA LEU A 171 -2.96 -4.35 23.84
C LEU A 171 -1.44 -4.35 24.01
N MET A 172 -0.93 -4.49 25.24
CA MET A 172 0.51 -4.53 25.52
C MET A 172 1.18 -5.75 24.87
N GLY A 173 0.54 -6.92 24.88
CA GLY A 173 1.00 -8.10 24.15
C GLY A 173 1.08 -7.86 22.63
N SER A 174 0.10 -7.14 22.06
CA SER A 174 0.12 -6.76 20.64
C SER A 174 1.25 -5.77 20.33
N VAL A 175 1.48 -4.78 21.20
CA VAL A 175 2.60 -3.83 21.09
C VAL A 175 3.92 -4.58 21.14
N ALA A 176 4.11 -5.47 22.11
CA ALA A 176 5.31 -6.29 22.25
C ALA A 176 5.54 -7.17 21.00
N LEU A 177 4.49 -7.77 20.45
CA LEU A 177 4.58 -8.59 19.24
C LEU A 177 4.94 -7.76 18.00
N ILE A 178 4.37 -6.56 17.84
CA ILE A 178 4.73 -5.63 16.76
C ILE A 178 6.21 -5.23 16.85
N PHE A 179 6.70 -4.92 18.05
CA PHE A 179 8.11 -4.66 18.30
C PHE A 179 8.96 -5.87 17.94
N ALA A 180 8.60 -7.07 18.44
CA ALA A 180 9.33 -8.30 18.19
C ALA A 180 9.42 -8.65 16.69
N MET A 181 8.36 -8.40 15.91
CA MET A 181 8.35 -8.61 14.46
C MET A 181 9.22 -7.59 13.70
N SER A 182 9.35 -6.36 14.22
CA SER A 182 10.07 -5.27 13.55
C SER A 182 11.56 -5.20 13.94
N LEU A 183 11.89 -5.64 15.16
CA LEU A 183 13.20 -5.48 15.77
C LEU A 183 14.35 -6.19 15.02
N PRO A 184 14.19 -7.43 14.48
CA PRO A 184 15.25 -8.09 13.72
C PRO A 184 15.73 -7.26 12.52
N PHE A 185 14.81 -6.59 11.83
CA PHE A 185 15.15 -5.74 10.67
C PHE A 185 15.94 -4.49 11.07
N LEU A 186 15.72 -3.98 12.29
CA LEU A 186 16.46 -2.85 12.84
C LEU A 186 17.85 -3.27 13.35
N ILE A 187 17.94 -4.37 14.11
CA ILE A 187 19.20 -4.92 14.64
C ILE A 187 20.13 -5.32 13.51
N PHE A 188 19.62 -6.09 12.54
CA PHE A 188 20.40 -6.58 11.41
C PHE A 188 20.34 -5.64 10.20
N SER A 189 20.00 -4.36 10.40
CA SER A 189 19.80 -3.38 9.33
C SER A 189 20.97 -3.29 8.35
N LYS A 190 22.21 -3.38 8.81
CA LYS A 190 23.41 -3.37 7.96
C LYS A 190 23.53 -4.58 7.01
N ARG A 191 22.93 -5.72 7.36
CA ARG A 191 22.95 -6.95 6.56
C ARG A 191 21.69 -7.11 5.73
N VAL A 192 20.56 -6.63 6.25
CA VAL A 192 19.26 -6.76 5.61
C VAL A 192 19.06 -5.70 4.53
N PHE A 193 19.39 -4.43 4.79
CA PHE A 193 19.14 -3.37 3.81
C PHE A 193 20.32 -3.20 2.85
N SER A 194 19.99 -2.98 1.59
CA SER A 194 20.94 -2.71 0.49
C SER A 194 21.11 -1.22 0.19
N LEU A 195 20.10 -0.39 0.50
CA LEU A 195 20.13 1.04 0.25
C LEU A 195 20.98 1.82 1.27
N PRO A 196 21.58 2.96 0.88
CA PRO A 196 22.25 3.86 1.81
C PRO A 196 21.29 4.36 2.89
N ARG A 197 21.79 4.59 4.11
CA ARG A 197 20.99 5.06 5.27
C ARG A 197 20.12 6.28 4.98
N GLY A 198 20.65 7.27 4.26
CA GLY A 198 19.89 8.46 3.88
C GLY A 198 18.71 8.15 2.96
N ALA A 199 18.86 7.18 2.05
CA ALA A 199 17.77 6.72 1.20
C ALA A 199 16.72 5.95 2.01
N LEU A 200 17.14 5.09 2.95
CA LEU A 200 16.22 4.35 3.83
C LEU A 200 15.32 5.29 4.65
N TRP A 201 15.91 6.29 5.32
CA TRP A 201 15.13 7.26 6.11
C TRP A 201 14.17 8.07 5.25
N TRP A 202 14.59 8.46 4.06
CA TRP A 202 13.73 9.17 3.14
C TRP A 202 12.55 8.30 2.67
N VAL A 203 12.81 7.04 2.29
CA VAL A 203 11.75 6.08 1.91
C VAL A 203 10.78 5.83 3.07
N PHE A 204 11.31 5.61 4.28
CA PHE A 204 10.51 5.47 5.49
C PHE A 204 9.60 6.67 5.72
N GLY A 205 10.13 7.90 5.64
CA GLY A 205 9.36 9.13 5.77
C GLY A 205 8.22 9.23 4.74
N ILE A 206 8.49 8.86 3.47
CA ILE A 206 7.46 8.83 2.44
C ILE A 206 6.35 7.81 2.77
N HIS A 207 6.69 6.63 3.31
CA HIS A 207 5.67 5.68 3.76
C HIS A 207 4.85 6.21 4.94
N CYS A 208 5.45 6.91 5.91
CA CYS A 208 4.72 7.54 6.99
C CYS A 208 3.75 8.61 6.46
N ILE A 209 4.21 9.48 5.56
CA ILE A 209 3.36 10.48 4.89
C ILE A 209 2.23 9.78 4.14
N ARG A 210 2.53 8.73 3.36
CA ARG A 210 1.52 7.94 2.66
C ARG A 210 0.43 7.43 3.59
N ILE A 211 0.80 6.89 4.76
CA ILE A 211 -0.16 6.37 5.75
C ILE A 211 -1.02 7.52 6.29
N ILE A 212 -0.42 8.63 6.71
CA ILE A 212 -1.15 9.81 7.23
C ILE A 212 -2.10 10.35 6.17
N THR A 213 -1.61 10.60 4.95
CA THR A 213 -2.42 11.09 3.84
C THR A 213 -3.57 10.15 3.52
N SER A 214 -3.32 8.83 3.49
CA SER A 214 -4.38 7.85 3.22
C SER A 214 -5.45 7.84 4.32
N SER A 215 -5.04 7.93 5.59
CA SER A 215 -5.95 7.99 6.74
C SER A 215 -6.79 9.27 6.77
N VAL A 216 -6.18 10.41 6.43
CA VAL A 216 -6.89 11.69 6.34
C VAL A 216 -7.87 11.68 5.17
N LEU A 217 -7.44 11.24 3.98
CA LEU A 217 -8.30 11.20 2.80
C LEU A 217 -9.49 10.24 2.99
N ILE A 218 -9.30 9.08 3.61
CA ILE A 218 -10.41 8.16 3.87
C ILE A 218 -11.41 8.77 4.89
N ALA A 219 -10.93 9.49 5.90
CA ALA A 219 -11.79 10.19 6.85
C ALA A 219 -12.62 11.29 6.17
N PHE A 220 -12.03 12.07 5.26
CA PHE A 220 -12.76 13.04 4.46
C PHE A 220 -13.76 12.39 3.50
N ALA A 221 -13.41 11.27 2.88
CA ALA A 221 -14.35 10.52 2.05
C ALA A 221 -15.57 10.09 2.88
N TRP A 222 -15.35 9.57 4.10
CA TRP A 222 -16.46 9.19 4.97
C TRP A 222 -17.31 10.39 5.42
N HIS A 223 -16.67 11.51 5.74
CA HIS A 223 -17.38 12.74 6.07
C HIS A 223 -18.25 13.24 4.90
N PHE A 224 -17.76 13.22 3.66
CA PHE A 224 -18.57 13.65 2.52
C PHE A 224 -19.68 12.66 2.15
N ALA A 225 -19.53 11.38 2.50
CA ALA A 225 -20.60 10.39 2.37
C ALA A 225 -21.65 10.50 3.48
N MET A 226 -21.22 10.84 4.70
CA MET A 226 -22.07 10.99 5.89
C MET A 226 -21.75 12.31 6.62
N PRO A 227 -22.22 13.46 6.09
CA PRO A 227 -21.88 14.78 6.60
C PRO A 227 -22.44 15.06 8.00
N GLN A 228 -23.43 14.29 8.44
CA GLN A 228 -24.00 14.37 9.79
C GLN A 228 -23.00 13.97 10.89
N VAL A 229 -21.94 13.22 10.55
CA VAL A 229 -20.88 12.82 11.48
C VAL A 229 -19.69 13.75 11.33
N SER A 230 -19.18 14.25 12.46
CA SER A 230 -18.05 15.18 12.47
C SER A 230 -16.76 14.54 11.92
N ILE A 231 -15.93 15.35 11.26
CA ILE A 231 -14.65 14.89 10.71
C ILE A 231 -13.72 14.33 11.81
N GLY A 232 -13.81 14.84 13.04
CA GLY A 232 -13.02 14.35 14.17
C GLY A 232 -13.30 12.88 14.51
N ILE A 233 -14.57 12.47 14.45
CA ILE A 233 -14.97 11.07 14.64
C ILE A 233 -14.42 10.20 13.50
N TRP A 234 -14.47 10.67 12.26
CA TRP A 234 -13.91 9.94 11.13
C TRP A 234 -12.39 9.80 11.19
N LEU A 235 -11.68 10.83 11.65
CA LEU A 235 -10.24 10.77 11.90
C LEU A 235 -9.94 9.75 12.99
N LEU A 236 -10.69 9.74 14.10
CA LEU A 236 -10.57 8.74 15.16
C LEU A 236 -10.82 7.32 14.64
N LEU A 237 -11.88 7.12 13.84
CA LEU A 237 -12.17 5.83 13.22
C LEU A 237 -11.10 5.40 12.21
N SER A 238 -10.52 6.34 11.46
CA SER A 238 -9.42 6.03 10.53
C SER A 238 -8.16 5.57 11.28
N ALA A 239 -7.87 6.19 12.43
CA ALA A 239 -6.80 5.78 13.33
C ALA A 239 -7.11 4.43 13.99
N GLY A 240 -8.35 4.22 14.44
CA GLY A 240 -8.84 2.94 14.95
C GLY A 240 -8.72 1.81 13.92
N ARG A 241 -8.96 2.10 12.64
CA ARG A 241 -8.74 1.14 11.53
C ARG A 241 -7.27 0.75 11.43
N LEU A 242 -6.33 1.70 11.53
CA LEU A 242 -4.89 1.38 11.56
C LEU A 242 -4.55 0.44 12.72
N LEU A 243 -5.16 0.65 13.90
CA LEU A 243 -4.97 -0.22 15.06
C LEU A 243 -5.56 -1.61 14.83
N ALA A 244 -6.84 -1.69 14.47
CA ALA A 244 -7.57 -2.95 14.31
C ALA A 244 -6.87 -3.88 13.31
N TRP A 245 -6.40 -3.36 12.19
CA TRP A 245 -5.80 -4.17 11.14
C TRP A 245 -4.32 -4.52 11.38
N ARG A 246 -3.65 -3.86 12.33
CA ARG A 246 -2.22 -4.06 12.65
C ARG A 246 -1.97 -4.74 13.98
N LEU A 247 -2.88 -4.67 14.95
CA LEU A 247 -2.75 -5.35 16.24
C LEU A 247 -3.09 -6.84 16.06
N PRO A 248 -2.13 -7.75 16.21
CA PRO A 248 -2.30 -9.16 15.87
C PRO A 248 -3.20 -9.92 16.85
N LEU A 249 -3.20 -9.54 18.14
CA LEU A 249 -3.93 -10.27 19.19
C LEU A 249 -5.33 -9.73 19.43
N VAL A 250 -5.75 -8.69 18.70
CA VAL A 250 -7.08 -8.11 18.85
C VAL A 250 -8.10 -8.97 18.09
N PRO A 251 -9.03 -9.67 18.79
CA PRO A 251 -10.01 -10.52 18.15
C PRO A 251 -11.12 -9.69 17.49
N ASN A 252 -11.81 -10.28 16.50
CA ASN A 252 -13.02 -9.73 15.88
C ASN A 252 -12.91 -8.25 15.47
N LYS A 253 -11.89 -7.93 14.66
CA LYS A 253 -11.55 -6.58 14.18
C LYS A 253 -12.73 -5.85 13.54
N GLU A 254 -13.58 -6.58 12.82
CA GLU A 254 -14.80 -6.04 12.21
C GLU A 254 -15.89 -5.74 13.24
N LEU A 255 -16.02 -6.58 14.28
CA LEU A 255 -16.97 -6.36 15.38
C LEU A 255 -16.59 -5.14 16.22
N LEU A 256 -15.30 -4.88 16.42
CA LEU A 256 -14.85 -3.66 17.09
C LEU A 256 -15.27 -2.43 16.28
N PHE A 257 -15.06 -2.45 14.97
CA PHE A 257 -15.46 -1.36 14.10
C PHE A 257 -16.98 -1.17 14.07
N ALA A 258 -17.74 -2.27 14.01
CA ALA A 258 -19.20 -2.26 14.10
C ALA A 258 -19.70 -1.74 15.47
N SER A 259 -19.06 -2.14 16.57
CA SER A 259 -19.37 -1.67 17.92
C SER A 259 -19.13 -0.17 18.06
N PHE A 260 -18.01 0.35 17.52
CA PHE A 260 -17.75 1.78 17.48
C PHE A 260 -18.78 2.54 16.62
N ALA A 261 -19.18 1.96 15.49
CA ALA A 261 -20.21 2.54 14.63
C ALA A 261 -21.58 2.66 15.34
N ILE A 262 -21.99 1.61 16.04
CA ILE A 262 -23.25 1.57 16.78
C ILE A 262 -23.18 2.55 17.95
N MET A 263 -22.09 2.55 18.72
CA MET A 263 -21.94 3.38 19.92
C MET A 263 -21.83 4.88 19.61
N ILE A 264 -21.11 5.25 18.54
CA ILE A 264 -20.78 6.65 18.24
C ILE A 264 -21.76 7.27 17.24
N ILE A 265 -22.21 6.50 16.24
CA ILE A 265 -23.00 7.01 15.12
C ILE A 265 -24.47 6.54 15.21
N GLY A 266 -24.75 5.44 15.91
CA GLY A 266 -26.09 4.83 15.93
C GLY A 266 -26.49 4.18 14.60
N GLN A 267 -25.55 4.04 13.66
CA GLN A 267 -25.78 3.57 12.29
C GLN A 267 -24.77 2.47 11.90
N GLY A 268 -24.78 1.35 12.63
CA GLY A 268 -23.86 0.24 12.37
C GLY A 268 -23.90 -0.29 10.94
N GLU A 269 -25.10 -0.43 10.36
CA GLU A 269 -25.28 -0.86 8.97
C GLU A 269 -24.73 0.17 7.96
N ALA A 270 -24.96 1.47 8.18
CA ALA A 270 -24.48 2.53 7.29
C ALA A 270 -22.95 2.58 7.17
N LEU A 271 -22.21 2.24 8.24
CA LEU A 271 -20.76 2.16 8.17
C LEU A 271 -20.29 0.97 7.34
N SER A 272 -20.93 -0.19 7.51
CA SER A 272 -20.65 -1.39 6.71
C SER A 272 -20.92 -1.15 5.22
N GLU A 273 -22.07 -0.53 4.91
CA GLU A 273 -22.42 -0.11 3.55
C GLU A 273 -21.41 0.88 2.96
N LEU A 274 -20.94 1.85 3.75
CA LEU A 274 -19.92 2.81 3.32
C LEU A 274 -18.56 2.14 3.06
N MET A 275 -18.18 1.14 3.86
CA MET A 275 -16.96 0.34 3.61
C MET A 275 -17.11 -0.45 2.31
N ALA A 276 -18.26 -1.11 2.12
CA ALA A 276 -18.59 -1.87 0.92
C ALA A 276 -18.60 -0.98 -0.32
N LEU A 277 -19.14 0.24 -0.23
CA LEU A 277 -19.13 1.22 -1.30
C LEU A 277 -17.70 1.57 -1.72
N ILE A 278 -16.83 1.92 -0.77
CA ILE A 278 -15.44 2.32 -1.09
C ILE A 278 -14.64 1.14 -1.65
N ALA A 279 -14.86 -0.07 -1.12
CA ALA A 279 -14.30 -1.30 -1.68
C ALA A 279 -14.79 -1.51 -3.13
N GLY A 280 -16.10 -1.41 -3.37
CA GLY A 280 -16.71 -1.54 -4.69
C GLY A 280 -16.24 -0.48 -5.69
N LEU A 281 -16.11 0.78 -5.28
CA LEU A 281 -15.55 1.84 -6.12
C LEU A 281 -14.07 1.62 -6.42
N SER A 282 -13.30 1.13 -5.45
CA SER A 282 -11.89 0.77 -5.67
C SER A 282 -11.78 -0.36 -6.68
N LEU A 283 -12.65 -1.37 -6.56
CA LEU A 283 -12.78 -2.49 -7.49
C LEU A 283 -13.14 -2.00 -8.91
N ALA A 284 -14.11 -1.09 -9.02
CA ALA A 284 -14.47 -0.47 -10.30
C ALA A 284 -13.31 0.31 -10.93
N ALA A 285 -12.57 1.08 -10.13
CA ALA A 285 -11.38 1.78 -10.59
C ALA A 285 -10.29 0.79 -11.08
N HIS A 286 -10.12 -0.36 -10.41
CA HIS A 286 -9.25 -1.43 -10.91
C HIS A 286 -9.69 -1.93 -12.28
N MET A 287 -10.99 -2.19 -12.48
CA MET A 287 -11.51 -2.63 -13.79
C MET A 287 -11.20 -1.62 -14.89
N VAL A 288 -11.50 -0.34 -14.64
CA VAL A 288 -11.27 0.75 -15.61
C VAL A 288 -9.79 0.84 -15.97
N LEU A 289 -8.89 0.76 -14.98
CA LEU A 289 -7.46 0.82 -15.23
C LEU A 289 -6.94 -0.40 -15.99
N ILE A 290 -7.34 -1.62 -15.63
CA ILE A 290 -6.94 -2.84 -16.36
C ILE A 290 -7.40 -2.76 -17.82
N ALA A 291 -8.67 -2.40 -18.05
CA ALA A 291 -9.23 -2.25 -19.38
C ALA A 291 -8.48 -1.18 -20.19
N GLY A 292 -8.22 -0.02 -19.56
CA GLY A 292 -7.44 1.06 -20.18
C GLY A 292 -6.02 0.64 -20.54
N PHE A 293 -5.32 -0.06 -19.64
CA PHE A 293 -3.98 -0.59 -19.93
C PHE A 293 -3.99 -1.65 -21.03
N GLY A 294 -5.02 -2.50 -21.08
CA GLY A 294 -5.22 -3.50 -22.12
C GLY A 294 -5.41 -2.84 -23.49
N LEU A 295 -6.30 -1.86 -23.58
CA LEU A 295 -6.55 -1.10 -24.80
C LEU A 295 -5.30 -0.35 -25.27
N HIS A 296 -4.61 0.34 -24.36
CA HIS A 296 -3.36 1.04 -24.67
C HIS A 296 -2.29 0.08 -25.22
N ALA A 297 -2.17 -1.12 -24.66
CA ALA A 297 -1.22 -2.15 -25.15
C ALA A 297 -1.60 -2.68 -26.55
N LEU A 298 -2.89 -2.79 -26.87
CA LEU A 298 -3.35 -3.19 -28.20
C LEU A 298 -3.09 -2.10 -29.25
N LEU A 299 -3.30 -0.83 -28.90
CA LEU A 299 -3.09 0.31 -29.80
C LEU A 299 -1.61 0.50 -30.12
N THR A 300 -0.74 0.47 -29.10
CA THR A 300 0.72 0.66 -29.26
C THR A 300 1.42 -0.49 -29.97
N ARG A 301 0.85 -1.71 -29.93
CA ARG A 301 1.34 -2.85 -30.71
C ARG A 301 1.07 -2.74 -32.22
N LYS A 302 0.07 -1.96 -32.64
CA LYS A 302 -0.24 -1.77 -34.06
C LYS A 302 0.64 -0.72 -34.75
N THR A 303 1.37 0.07 -33.96
CA THR A 303 2.22 1.17 -34.44
C THR A 303 3.71 0.83 -34.47
N ALA A 304 4.10 -0.40 -34.13
CA ALA A 304 5.47 -0.90 -34.14
C ALA A 304 5.58 -2.13 -35.04
#